data_AF-A0A7X7HSK9-F1
#
_entry.id   AF-A0A7X7HSK9-F1
#
_cell.length_a   1.000
_cell.length_b   1.000
_cell.length_c   1.000
_cell.angle_alpha   90.00
_cell.angle_beta   90.00
_cell.angle_gamma   90.00
#
_symmetry.space_group_name_H-M   'P 1'
#
loop_
_entity.id
_entity.type
_entity.pdbx_description
1 polymer ?
#
loop_
_entity_poly.entity_id
_entity_poly.type
_entity_poly.pdbx_seq_one_letter_code
_entity_poly.pdbx_strand_id
1 'polypeptide(L)'
;MTNQPRARALRHLSVIAVSIVALLGGCGDGESATDATTTTASPAAAEPVDLSAAEFEDLTDQTEVAVQAVDNSFRSEYIIVKAGTTVTWTNKGRTEHNVLPADDGAFEPIEVQDLEPGMSASITFDEAGDYPYYCSLHGTRTKGMVGAVRVVA
;
A
#
# COMPACT_ATOMS: atom_id res chain seq x y z
N MET A 1 28.99 -19.18 -10.47
CA MET A 1 29.25 -18.18 -11.52
C MET A 1 28.88 -18.76 -12.87
N THR A 2 27.88 -18.20 -13.55
CA THR A 2 27.84 -18.10 -15.02
C THR A 2 26.73 -17.12 -15.42
N ASN A 3 27.14 -15.86 -15.58
CA ASN A 3 26.40 -14.83 -16.30
C ASN A 3 26.27 -15.23 -17.77
N GLN A 4 25.11 -15.01 -18.38
CA GLN A 4 25.07 -14.61 -19.79
C GLN A 4 24.03 -13.50 -20.04
N PRO A 5 24.45 -12.34 -20.57
CA PRO A 5 23.58 -11.24 -20.98
C PRO A 5 23.47 -11.15 -22.51
N ARG A 6 22.26 -11.03 -23.07
CA ARG A 6 22.03 -10.60 -24.48
C ARG A 6 20.58 -10.12 -24.62
N ALA A 7 20.20 -9.09 -25.36
CA ALA A 7 20.90 -8.02 -26.08
C ALA A 7 19.81 -7.01 -26.49
N ARG A 8 20.13 -5.71 -26.53
CA ARG A 8 19.28 -4.68 -27.15
C ARG A 8 19.14 -4.96 -28.65
N ALA A 9 17.92 -4.86 -29.18
CA ALA A 9 17.69 -4.69 -30.61
C ALA A 9 16.84 -3.44 -30.85
N LEU A 10 17.51 -2.32 -31.18
CA LEU A 10 16.91 -1.26 -31.96
C LEU A 10 16.89 -1.70 -33.42
N ARG A 11 15.75 -1.60 -34.10
CA ARG A 11 15.73 -1.51 -35.57
C ARG A 11 14.68 -0.50 -36.03
N HIS A 12 15.21 0.41 -36.84
CA HIS A 12 14.62 1.61 -37.40
C HIS A 12 13.70 1.35 -38.62
N LEU A 13 13.04 2.45 -39.00
CA LEU A 13 12.79 2.93 -40.37
C LEU A 13 11.42 2.62 -41.01
N SER A 14 10.55 3.63 -40.86
CA SER A 14 9.64 4.26 -41.82
C SER A 14 9.43 3.64 -43.20
N VAL A 15 8.17 3.47 -43.60
CA VAL A 15 7.69 3.71 -44.98
C VAL A 15 6.35 4.43 -44.94
N ILE A 16 6.32 5.57 -45.64
CA ILE A 16 5.20 6.47 -45.90
C ILE A 16 4.33 5.88 -47.02
N ALA A 17 3.01 5.90 -46.87
CA ALA A 17 2.08 5.81 -47.99
C ALA A 17 1.13 7.01 -47.96
N VAL A 18 1.39 7.96 -48.87
CA VAL A 18 0.51 9.08 -49.19
C VAL A 18 -0.58 8.56 -50.11
N SER A 19 -1.84 8.88 -49.83
CA SER A 19 -2.91 8.84 -50.81
C SER A 19 -3.79 10.06 -50.62
N ILE A 20 -3.71 10.96 -51.60
CA ILE A 20 -4.49 12.17 -51.76
C ILE A 20 -5.81 11.78 -52.43
N VAL A 21 -6.95 12.12 -51.83
CA VAL A 21 -8.23 12.26 -52.53
C VAL A 21 -8.78 13.64 -52.20
N ALA A 22 -9.02 14.43 -53.23
CA ALA A 22 -9.44 15.82 -53.15
C ALA A 22 -10.93 15.99 -53.48
N LEU A 23 -11.59 16.76 -52.60
CA LEU A 23 -12.65 17.77 -52.81
C LEU A 23 -14.04 17.32 -53.29
N LEU A 24 -15.07 17.69 -52.51
CA LEU A 24 -16.13 18.63 -52.90
C LEU A 24 -17.01 19.03 -51.69
N GLY A 25 -17.08 20.36 -51.46
CA GLY A 25 -18.15 21.20 -50.89
C GLY A 25 -19.12 20.70 -49.79
N GLY A 26 -19.11 21.42 -48.65
CA GLY A 26 -20.24 21.55 -47.73
C GLY A 26 -20.03 22.74 -46.77
N CYS A 27 -20.94 23.72 -46.77
CA CYS A 27 -20.96 24.88 -45.86
C CYS A 27 -21.79 24.57 -44.59
N GLY A 28 -21.48 25.28 -43.50
CA GLY A 28 -22.26 25.38 -42.26
C GLY A 28 -21.76 24.44 -41.16
N ASP A 29 -21.61 24.81 -39.89
CA ASP A 29 -21.88 26.02 -39.13
C ASP A 29 -20.84 26.05 -37.99
N GLY A 30 -20.49 27.26 -37.49
CA GLY A 30 -19.46 27.41 -36.48
C GLY A 30 -19.96 27.10 -35.08
N GLU A 31 -19.21 26.30 -34.32
CA GLU A 31 -19.36 26.20 -32.87
C GLU A 31 -18.00 25.96 -32.19
N SER A 32 -17.55 27.04 -31.54
CA SER A 32 -16.75 27.14 -30.31
C SER A 32 -15.77 26.03 -29.96
N ALA A 33 -14.49 26.39 -30.01
CA ALA A 33 -13.42 25.74 -29.28
C ALA A 33 -13.75 25.68 -27.78
N THR A 34 -13.98 24.48 -27.25
CA THR A 34 -13.88 24.20 -25.83
C THR A 34 -12.51 23.62 -25.53
N ASP A 35 -11.70 24.47 -24.89
CA ASP A 35 -10.47 24.17 -24.19
C ASP A 35 -10.73 23.03 -23.18
N ALA A 36 -10.24 21.83 -23.49
CA ALA A 36 -10.31 20.71 -22.58
C ALA A 36 -9.24 20.92 -21.49
N THR A 37 -9.60 21.71 -20.48
CA THR A 37 -8.95 21.67 -19.16
C THR A 37 -9.10 20.25 -18.63
N THR A 38 -8.05 19.46 -18.74
CA THR A 38 -7.89 18.20 -18.02
C THR A 38 -7.81 18.54 -16.54
N THR A 39 -8.95 18.46 -15.85
CA THR A 39 -8.97 18.38 -14.39
C THR A 39 -8.34 17.05 -14.00
N THR A 40 -7.06 17.09 -13.61
CA THR A 40 -6.45 16.02 -12.82
C THR A 40 -7.25 15.88 -11.54
N ALA A 41 -8.06 14.83 -11.44
CA ALA A 41 -8.69 14.43 -10.20
C ALA A 41 -7.57 14.02 -9.23
N SER A 42 -7.38 14.82 -8.17
CA SER A 42 -6.59 14.45 -7.01
C SER A 42 -7.16 13.14 -6.45
N PRO A 43 -6.35 12.13 -6.11
CA PRO A 43 -6.87 10.95 -5.44
C PRO A 43 -7.57 11.40 -4.15
N ALA A 44 -8.81 10.95 -3.97
CA ALA A 44 -9.53 11.15 -2.72
C ALA A 44 -8.68 10.55 -1.60
N ALA A 45 -8.29 11.38 -0.63
CA ALA A 45 -7.64 10.92 0.59
C ALA A 45 -8.50 9.81 1.20
N ALA A 46 -7.88 8.70 1.60
CA ALA A 46 -8.58 7.64 2.31
C ALA A 46 -9.26 8.25 3.56
N GLU A 47 -10.48 7.80 3.85
CA GLU A 47 -11.16 8.14 5.10
C GLU A 47 -10.27 7.73 6.28
N PRO A 48 -10.08 8.58 7.30
CA PRO A 48 -9.21 8.29 8.43
C PRO A 48 -9.72 7.07 9.22
N VAL A 49 -8.79 6.24 9.71
CA VAL A 49 -9.12 5.09 10.57
C VAL A 49 -9.59 5.58 11.94
N ASP A 50 -10.84 5.27 12.31
CA ASP A 50 -11.37 5.58 13.65
C ASP A 50 -10.93 4.53 14.67
N LEU A 51 -10.05 4.92 15.59
CA LEU A 51 -9.53 4.08 16.68
C LEU A 51 -10.22 4.34 18.03
N SER A 52 -11.30 5.12 18.07
CA SER A 52 -11.95 5.53 19.32
C SER A 52 -12.60 4.39 20.09
N ALA A 53 -12.99 3.31 19.39
CA ALA A 53 -13.58 2.12 19.96
C ALA A 53 -12.58 0.98 20.21
N ALA A 54 -11.31 1.16 19.83
CA ALA A 54 -10.29 0.11 19.98
C ALA A 54 -9.82 0.00 21.44
N GLU A 55 -9.72 -1.24 21.94
CA GLU A 55 -9.13 -1.55 23.24
C GLU A 55 -7.64 -1.85 23.07
N PHE A 56 -6.78 -0.99 23.59
CA PHE A 56 -5.33 -1.12 23.44
C PHE A 56 -4.72 -1.92 24.59
N GLU A 57 -3.91 -2.92 24.24
CA GLU A 57 -3.03 -3.63 25.17
C GLU A 57 -1.81 -2.74 25.50
N ASP A 58 -1.60 -2.44 26.79
CA ASP A 58 -0.46 -1.64 27.25
C ASP A 58 0.82 -2.47 27.34
N LEU A 59 1.76 -2.17 26.45
CA LEU A 59 3.07 -2.81 26.33
C LEU A 59 4.18 -1.76 26.37
N THR A 60 3.93 -0.60 27.00
CA THR A 60 4.89 0.53 27.09
C THR A 60 6.10 0.25 27.98
N ASP A 61 6.12 -0.90 28.65
CA ASP A 61 7.24 -1.42 29.44
C ASP A 61 8.18 -2.33 28.61
N GLN A 62 7.84 -2.61 27.36
CA GLN A 62 8.59 -3.51 26.47
C GLN A 62 9.28 -2.76 25.33
N THR A 63 10.53 -3.15 25.05
CA THR A 63 11.30 -2.66 23.89
C THR A 63 11.13 -3.54 22.66
N GLU A 64 10.64 -4.76 22.84
CA GLU A 64 10.33 -5.72 21.78
C GLU A 64 8.92 -6.27 22.04
N VAL A 65 8.04 -6.19 21.04
CA VAL A 65 6.64 -6.64 21.13
C VAL A 65 6.36 -7.60 19.99
N ALA A 66 5.59 -8.65 20.26
CA ALA A 66 5.19 -9.64 19.26
C ALA A 66 3.70 -9.51 18.90
N VAL A 67 3.41 -9.49 17.61
CA VAL A 67 2.06 -9.59 17.05
C VAL A 67 1.98 -10.87 16.22
N GLN A 68 0.90 -11.64 16.34
CA GLN A 68 0.75 -12.87 15.54
C GLN A 68 -0.31 -12.68 14.47
N ALA A 69 0.00 -13.04 13.24
CA ALA A 69 -1.00 -13.26 12.19
C ALA A 69 -1.45 -14.73 12.25
N VAL A 70 -2.73 -14.96 12.56
CA VAL A 70 -3.33 -16.30 12.64
C VAL A 70 -4.73 -16.27 12.04
N ASP A 71 -4.98 -17.20 11.12
CA ASP A 71 -6.21 -17.29 10.33
C ASP A 71 -6.51 -15.95 9.62
N ASN A 72 -7.62 -15.28 9.93
CA ASN A 72 -7.96 -13.97 9.34
C ASN A 72 -7.85 -12.83 10.35
N SER A 73 -6.91 -12.93 11.30
CA SER A 73 -6.82 -11.99 12.43
C SER A 73 -5.40 -11.76 12.91
N PHE A 74 -5.14 -10.56 13.44
CA PHE A 74 -3.98 -10.30 14.27
C PHE A 74 -4.32 -10.63 15.74
N ARG A 75 -3.37 -11.20 16.48
CA ARG A 75 -3.41 -11.32 17.94
C ARG A 75 -2.56 -10.21 18.53
N SER A 76 -3.09 -9.53 19.55
CA SER A 76 -2.61 -8.20 19.97
C SER A 76 -2.74 -7.20 18.81
N GLU A 77 -3.98 -7.09 18.30
CA GLU A 77 -4.32 -6.24 17.15
C GLU A 77 -4.11 -4.75 17.44
N TYR A 78 -4.44 -4.29 18.65
CA TYR A 78 -4.27 -2.91 19.10
C TYR A 78 -3.32 -2.87 20.28
N ILE A 79 -2.14 -2.29 20.09
CA ILE A 79 -1.09 -2.21 21.13
C ILE A 79 -0.67 -0.77 21.35
N ILE A 80 -0.33 -0.41 22.59
CA ILE A 80 0.36 0.84 22.91
C ILE A 80 1.78 0.55 23.38
N VAL A 81 2.75 1.22 22.76
CA VAL A 81 4.19 1.02 22.96
C VAL A 81 4.89 2.38 23.08
N LYS A 82 6.17 2.38 23.48
CA LYS A 82 6.98 3.61 23.46
C LYS A 82 7.70 3.78 22.13
N ALA A 83 8.05 5.03 21.82
CA ALA A 83 8.98 5.33 20.76
C ALA A 83 10.29 4.54 20.95
N GLY A 84 10.79 3.95 19.86
CA GLY A 84 11.93 3.04 19.82
C GLY A 84 11.56 1.56 20.04
N THR A 85 10.31 1.22 20.32
CA THR A 85 9.89 -0.20 20.41
C THR A 85 9.91 -0.86 19.03
N THR A 86 10.46 -2.07 18.97
CA THR A 86 10.43 -2.93 17.78
C THR A 86 9.27 -3.91 17.87
N VAL A 87 8.34 -3.83 16.92
CA VAL A 87 7.20 -4.75 16.82
C VAL A 87 7.52 -5.82 15.78
N THR A 88 7.39 -7.09 16.15
CA THR A 88 7.63 -8.24 15.28
C THR A 88 6.32 -8.95 14.99
N TRP A 89 5.92 -8.94 13.72
CA TRP A 89 4.83 -9.77 13.23
C TRP A 89 5.35 -11.14 12.92
N THR A 90 4.62 -12.17 13.35
CA THR A 90 4.91 -13.57 12.98
C THR A 90 3.66 -14.21 12.42
N ASN A 91 3.79 -14.82 11.24
CA ASN A 91 2.72 -15.64 10.70
C ASN A 91 2.72 -17.00 11.41
N LYS A 92 1.79 -17.19 12.33
CA LYS A 92 1.55 -18.47 13.02
C LYS A 92 0.36 -19.22 12.41
N GLY A 93 -0.26 -18.67 11.36
CA GLY A 93 -1.35 -19.27 10.60
C GLY A 93 -0.87 -20.24 9.51
N ARG A 94 -1.83 -20.70 8.70
CA ARG A 94 -1.60 -21.59 7.54
C ARG A 94 -1.68 -20.88 6.20
N THR A 95 -2.06 -19.60 6.19
CA THR A 95 -2.29 -18.77 5.01
C THR A 95 -1.27 -17.64 4.97
N GLU A 96 -1.10 -17.06 3.79
CA GLU A 96 -0.25 -15.90 3.55
C GLU A 96 -0.79 -14.66 4.26
N HIS A 97 0.10 -13.80 4.74
CA HIS A 97 -0.26 -12.52 5.35
C HIS A 97 0.71 -11.43 4.92
N ASN A 98 0.27 -10.19 5.05
CA ASN A 98 1.08 -8.99 4.93
C ASN A 98 0.63 -7.99 6.01
N VAL A 99 1.43 -6.95 6.22
CA VAL A 99 1.13 -5.84 7.12
C VAL A 99 1.36 -4.56 6.34
N LEU A 100 0.26 -3.96 5.87
CA LEU A 100 0.29 -2.71 5.12
C LEU A 100 -0.16 -1.56 6.03
N PRO A 101 0.46 -0.38 5.94
CA PRO A 101 -0.05 0.79 6.64
C PRO A 101 -1.42 1.16 6.05
N ALA A 102 -2.37 1.49 6.92
CA ALA A 102 -3.66 2.01 6.47
C ALA A 102 -3.53 3.46 5.97
N ASP A 103 -2.62 4.22 6.56
CA ASP A 103 -2.17 5.53 6.09
C ASP A 103 -0.92 5.38 5.22
N ASP A 104 -1.05 5.58 3.92
CA ASP A 104 0.03 5.32 2.95
C ASP A 104 1.33 6.05 3.34
N GLY A 105 2.43 5.28 3.49
CA GLY A 105 3.75 5.81 3.86
C GLY A 105 4.01 5.98 5.36
N ALA A 106 3.08 5.59 6.24
CA ALA A 106 3.27 5.66 7.69
C ALA A 106 4.41 4.75 8.21
N PHE A 107 4.67 3.63 7.53
CA PHE A 107 5.82 2.74 7.75
C PHE A 107 6.08 1.89 6.49
N GLU A 108 7.25 1.24 6.43
CA GLU A 108 7.58 0.32 5.33
C GLU A 108 6.70 -0.95 5.41
N PRO A 109 5.92 -1.28 4.37
CA PRO A 109 5.04 -2.44 4.39
C PRO A 109 5.81 -3.76 4.56
N ILE A 110 5.25 -4.69 5.33
CA ILE A 110 5.68 -6.09 5.29
C ILE A 110 4.84 -6.77 4.22
N GLU A 111 5.46 -7.10 3.09
CA GLU A 111 4.79 -7.74 1.97
C GLU A 111 4.59 -9.25 2.19
N VAL A 112 3.78 -9.88 1.33
CA VAL A 112 3.42 -11.29 1.46
C VAL A 112 4.64 -12.22 1.50
N GLN A 113 5.62 -11.97 0.63
CA GLN A 113 6.84 -12.78 0.57
C GLN A 113 7.69 -12.70 1.84
N ASP A 114 7.50 -11.67 2.67
CA ASP A 114 8.26 -11.45 3.90
C ASP A 114 7.52 -11.97 5.14
N LEU A 115 6.27 -12.43 4.98
CA LEU A 115 5.41 -12.93 6.06
C LEU A 115 4.60 -14.18 5.65
N GLU A 116 5.22 -15.06 4.86
CA GLU A 116 4.72 -16.42 4.59
C GLU A 116 4.52 -17.24 5.89
N PRO A 117 3.73 -18.33 5.89
CA PRO A 117 3.55 -19.17 7.08
C PRO A 117 4.86 -19.58 7.77
N GLY A 118 4.98 -19.23 9.05
CA GLY A 118 6.18 -19.49 9.87
C GLY A 118 7.23 -18.38 9.85
N MET A 119 7.11 -17.40 8.96
CA MET A 119 8.04 -16.27 8.85
C MET A 119 7.70 -15.15 9.84
N SER A 120 8.69 -14.32 10.09
CA SER A 120 8.60 -13.13 10.93
C SER A 120 9.27 -11.95 10.25
N ALA A 121 8.70 -10.76 10.43
CA ALA A 121 9.26 -9.50 10.01
C ALA A 121 8.99 -8.43 11.08
N SER A 122 9.84 -7.42 11.16
CA SER A 122 9.83 -6.46 12.26
C SER A 122 9.89 -5.02 11.75
N ILE A 123 9.25 -4.11 12.48
CA ILE A 123 9.30 -2.66 12.26
C ILE A 123 9.61 -1.99 13.61
N THR A 124 10.53 -1.04 13.60
CA THR A 124 10.80 -0.16 14.76
C THR A 124 10.01 1.13 14.57
N PHE A 125 9.28 1.54 15.62
CA PHE A 125 8.49 2.77 15.60
C PHE A 125 9.16 3.83 16.47
N ASP A 126 9.83 4.80 15.84
CA ASP A 126 10.62 5.83 16.54
C ASP A 126 9.87 7.13 16.82
N GLU A 127 8.70 7.31 16.21
CA GLU A 127 7.91 8.54 16.31
C GLU A 127 6.59 8.27 17.02
N ALA A 128 6.17 9.20 17.89
CA ALA A 128 4.88 9.10 18.57
C ALA A 128 3.73 9.34 17.58
N GLY A 129 2.69 8.52 17.66
CA GLY A 129 1.58 8.57 16.71
C GLY A 129 0.74 7.30 16.73
N ASP A 130 -0.36 7.32 15.97
CA ASP A 130 -1.17 6.14 15.71
C ASP A 130 -0.83 5.59 14.33
N TYR A 131 -0.49 4.30 14.26
CA TYR A 131 -0.10 3.60 13.05
C TYR A 131 -1.09 2.46 12.78
N PRO A 132 -2.27 2.76 12.21
CA PRO A 132 -3.22 1.74 11.81
C PRO A 132 -2.67 0.90 10.65
N TYR A 133 -2.95 -0.39 10.66
CA TYR A 133 -2.47 -1.33 9.66
C TYR A 133 -3.52 -2.39 9.33
N TYR A 134 -3.34 -3.06 8.19
CA TYR A 134 -4.24 -4.10 7.74
C TYR A 134 -3.51 -5.16 6.91
N CYS A 135 -4.12 -6.33 6.79
CA CYS A 135 -3.73 -7.34 5.81
C CYS A 135 -4.63 -7.21 4.58
N SER A 136 -4.05 -6.98 3.39
CA SER A 136 -4.81 -6.77 2.15
C SER A 136 -5.47 -8.05 1.61
N LEU A 137 -5.02 -9.22 2.06
CA LEU A 137 -5.58 -10.53 1.67
C LEU A 137 -6.88 -10.84 2.42
N HIS A 138 -7.02 -10.34 3.65
CA HIS A 138 -8.08 -10.71 4.60
C HIS A 138 -8.79 -9.50 5.20
N GLY A 139 -8.68 -8.34 4.55
CA GLY A 139 -9.21 -7.09 5.05
C GLY A 139 -9.10 -5.95 4.05
N THR A 140 -9.50 -4.78 4.54
CA THR A 140 -9.37 -3.47 3.92
C THR A 140 -8.77 -2.54 4.96
N ARG A 141 -8.41 -1.31 4.57
CA ARG A 141 -7.85 -0.30 5.49
C ARG A 141 -8.64 -0.11 6.79
N THR A 142 -9.96 -0.34 6.79
CA THR A 142 -10.83 -0.05 7.94
C THR A 142 -11.67 -1.24 8.42
N LYS A 143 -11.59 -2.41 7.78
CA LYS A 143 -12.44 -3.58 8.10
C LYS A 143 -11.74 -4.90 7.83
N GLY A 144 -12.07 -5.93 8.61
CA GLY A 144 -11.51 -7.28 8.45
C GLY A 144 -10.28 -7.45 9.34
N MET A 145 -9.21 -8.02 8.79
CA MET A 145 -7.93 -8.19 9.49
C MET A 145 -7.18 -6.85 9.59
N VAL A 146 -7.48 -6.10 10.66
CA VAL A 146 -6.93 -4.77 10.97
C VAL A 146 -6.26 -4.75 12.34
N GLY A 147 -5.45 -3.74 12.60
CA GLY A 147 -4.86 -3.45 13.91
C GLY A 147 -4.30 -2.04 13.96
N ALA A 148 -3.74 -1.64 15.10
CA ALA A 148 -2.99 -0.40 15.21
C ALA A 148 -1.85 -0.50 16.23
N VAL A 149 -0.74 0.17 15.94
CA VAL A 149 0.31 0.45 16.92
C VAL A 149 0.16 1.90 17.35
N ARG A 150 -0.15 2.15 18.62
CA ARG A 150 -0.08 3.48 19.22
C ARG A 150 1.27 3.66 19.87
N VAL A 151 1.99 4.71 19.50
CA VAL A 151 3.32 5.01 19.99
C VAL A 151 3.27 6.25 20.86
N VAL A 152 3.70 6.13 22.11
CA VAL A 152 3.84 7.23 23.06
C VAL A 152 5.31 7.60 23.25
N ALA A 153 5.55 8.82 23.75
CA ALA A 153 6.90 9.30 24.06
C ALA A 153 7.53 8.62 25.29
#